data_AF-A0A8C8TGL0-F1
#
_entry.id   AF-A0A8C8TGL0-F1
#
_cell.length_a   1.000
_cell.length_b   1.000
_cell.length_c   1.000
_cell.angle_alpha   90.00
_cell.angle_beta   90.00
_cell.angle_gamma   90.00
#
_symmetry.space_group_name_H-M   'P 1'
#
loop_
_entity.id
_entity.type
_entity.pdbx_description
1 polymer ?
#
loop_
_entity_poly.entity_id
_entity_poly.type
_entity_poly.pdbx_seq_one_letter_code
_entity_poly.pdbx_strand_id
1 'polypeptide(L)'
;MDLSAGLPVLLLLLWSLAPQARSLLTKLGVVPESHILQVILGCEVHGDNSTSGFWKYGYDGRDYLEFCPKTLDWRAAEPGAWATKVEWEEHKVRARQNKAYLERDCPEQLKQFLELGRGLLRQPVPPLVKVTHHWASAGSSLRCQALNFFPRNITMRWLKDNQPLDAKEINPKDVLPNGDGTYQGQVTLAVAPGNETRFACQVEHPGLVQPLTVSWEPLPPSRAMIIGISSSVTVCVVFFVGILFLILRKRKASEETMGDYILAECG
;
A
#
# COMPACT_ATOMS: atom_id res chain seq x y z
N MET A 1 -6.24 26.24 21.48
CA MET A 1 -4.83 25.91 21.75
C MET A 1 -4.72 25.79 23.25
N ASP A 2 -4.68 24.55 23.77
CA ASP A 2 -4.20 24.22 25.12
C ASP A 2 -3.87 22.72 25.11
N LEU A 3 -2.62 22.41 24.72
CA LEU A 3 -2.02 21.06 24.75
C LEU A 3 -1.58 20.67 26.18
N SER A 4 -2.33 21.05 27.20
CA SER A 4 -1.90 20.89 28.61
C SER A 4 -2.35 19.58 29.27
N ALA A 5 -3.23 18.79 28.66
CA ALA A 5 -3.72 17.54 29.27
C ALA A 5 -2.83 16.32 29.00
N GLY A 6 -1.89 16.40 28.03
CA GLY A 6 -0.95 15.32 27.71
C GLY A 6 0.39 15.38 28.46
N LEU A 7 0.72 16.54 29.03
CA LEU A 7 1.95 16.74 29.81
C LEU A 7 2.02 15.94 31.13
N PRO A 8 0.92 15.74 31.91
CA PRO A 8 0.99 15.01 33.17
C PRO A 8 1.28 13.51 32.98
N VAL A 9 0.77 12.93 31.88
CA VAL A 9 0.93 11.50 31.57
C VAL A 9 2.37 11.20 31.12
N LEU A 10 2.95 12.09 30.31
CA LEU A 10 4.35 11.97 29.88
C LEU A 10 5.33 12.18 31.04
N LEU A 11 5.02 13.08 31.97
CA LEU A 11 5.81 13.33 33.19
C LEU A 11 5.76 12.14 34.17
N LEU A 12 4.62 11.46 34.32
CA LEU A 12 4.51 10.24 35.12
C LEU A 12 5.32 9.07 34.50
N LEU A 13 5.33 8.95 33.17
CA LEU A 13 6.15 7.97 32.46
C LEU A 13 7.65 8.24 32.67
N LEU A 14 8.10 9.50 32.54
CA LEU A 14 9.49 9.89 32.77
C LEU A 14 9.95 9.68 34.24
N TRP A 15 9.09 9.94 35.22
CA TRP A 15 9.40 9.68 36.64
C TRP A 15 9.55 8.19 36.96
N SER A 16 8.83 7.30 36.26
CA SER A 16 8.97 5.84 36.42
C SER A 16 10.18 5.25 35.70
N LEU A 17 10.70 5.92 34.67
CA LEU A 17 11.83 5.45 33.85
C LEU A 17 13.20 5.91 34.36
N ALA A 18 13.28 7.05 35.07
CA ALA A 18 14.54 7.58 35.59
C ALA A 18 15.29 6.65 36.59
N PRO A 19 14.62 5.83 37.44
CA PRO A 19 15.33 4.89 38.31
C PRO A 19 15.70 3.58 37.62
N GLN A 20 14.93 3.12 36.63
CA GLN A 20 15.06 1.77 36.06
C GLN A 20 16.27 1.61 35.14
N ALA A 21 16.66 2.66 34.40
CA ALA A 21 17.86 2.63 33.57
C ALA A 21 19.18 2.67 34.38
N ARG A 22 19.12 2.99 35.69
CA ARG A 22 20.32 3.33 36.48
C ARG A 22 20.89 2.18 37.32
N SER A 23 20.18 1.06 37.47
CA SER A 23 20.61 -0.01 38.38
C SER A 23 21.63 -1.00 37.78
N LEU A 24 21.84 -1.02 36.47
CA LEU A 24 22.71 -2.02 35.81
C LEU A 24 24.10 -1.50 35.40
N LEU A 25 24.31 -0.18 35.37
CA LEU A 25 25.39 0.43 34.59
C LEU A 25 26.71 0.76 35.32
N THR A 26 26.87 0.42 36.60
CA THR A 26 27.99 0.98 37.39
C THR A 26 29.00 0.01 37.99
N LYS A 27 29.18 -1.22 37.47
CA LYS A 27 30.21 -2.11 38.05
C LYS A 27 31.13 -2.97 37.18
N LEU A 28 31.06 -2.98 35.87
CA LEU A 28 32.06 -3.70 35.06
C LEU A 28 32.35 -2.89 33.80
N GLY A 29 33.61 -2.84 33.36
CA GLY A 29 34.08 -2.19 32.13
C GLY A 29 33.55 -2.86 30.86
N VAL A 30 32.23 -3.06 30.81
CA VAL A 30 31.42 -3.54 29.71
C VAL A 30 30.95 -2.30 28.98
N VAL A 31 31.10 -2.28 27.67
CA VAL A 31 30.52 -1.22 26.83
C VAL A 31 29.02 -1.16 27.15
N PRO A 32 28.45 -0.01 27.53
CA PRO A 32 27.05 0.07 27.88
C PRO A 32 26.21 -0.41 26.69
N GLU A 33 25.49 -1.51 26.91
CA GLU A 33 24.65 -2.11 25.89
C GLU A 33 23.39 -1.26 25.72
N SER A 34 23.03 -0.97 24.47
CA SER A 34 21.86 -0.16 24.14
C SER A 34 20.65 -1.06 24.07
N HIS A 35 19.68 -0.82 24.95
CA HIS A 35 18.42 -1.56 25.00
C HIS A 35 17.23 -0.67 24.64
N ILE A 36 16.16 -1.29 24.16
CA ILE A 36 14.92 -0.63 23.76
C ILE A 36 13.78 -1.15 24.63
N LEU A 37 13.07 -0.23 25.29
CA LEU A 37 11.82 -0.53 25.98
C LEU A 37 10.65 0.07 25.18
N GLN A 38 9.66 -0.76 24.86
CA GLN A 38 8.44 -0.37 24.16
C GLN A 38 7.24 -0.59 25.08
N VAL A 39 6.28 0.32 25.03
CA VAL A 39 5.03 0.20 25.79
C VAL A 39 3.86 0.43 24.85
N ILE A 40 2.89 -0.47 24.88
CA ILE A 40 1.62 -0.31 24.18
C ILE A 40 0.49 -0.48 25.19
N LEU A 41 -0.35 0.55 25.31
CA LEU A 41 -1.48 0.56 26.22
C LEU A 41 -2.66 1.29 25.58
N GLY A 42 -3.87 0.89 25.93
CA GLY A 42 -5.08 1.44 25.35
C GLY A 42 -6.32 0.64 25.73
N CYS A 43 -7.45 1.08 25.18
CA CYS A 43 -8.74 0.46 25.39
C CYS A 43 -9.51 0.40 24.07
N GLU A 44 -10.40 -0.58 23.95
CA GLU A 44 -11.32 -0.73 22.84
C GLU A 44 -12.74 -0.62 23.38
N VAL A 45 -13.57 0.19 22.73
CA VAL A 45 -15.00 0.35 23.06
C VAL A 45 -15.80 -0.31 21.95
N HIS A 46 -16.58 -1.32 22.29
CA HIS A 46 -17.39 -2.08 21.35
C HIS A 46 -18.79 -1.47 21.19
N GLY A 47 -19.53 -1.91 20.18
CA GLY A 47 -20.86 -1.38 19.86
C GLY A 47 -21.91 -1.60 20.96
N ASP A 48 -21.71 -2.57 21.84
CA ASP A 48 -22.53 -2.86 23.03
C ASP A 48 -22.09 -2.05 24.28
N ASN A 49 -21.21 -1.06 24.09
CA ASN A 49 -20.53 -0.30 25.16
C ASN A 49 -19.61 -1.14 26.06
N SER A 50 -19.34 -2.40 25.75
CA SER A 50 -18.33 -3.17 26.48
C SER A 50 -16.93 -2.64 26.17
N THR A 51 -16.07 -2.64 27.19
CA THR A 51 -14.70 -2.11 27.09
C THR A 51 -13.68 -3.19 27.37
N SER A 52 -12.69 -3.32 26.49
CA SER A 52 -11.46 -4.09 26.74
C SER A 52 -10.31 -3.12 26.96
N GLY A 53 -9.33 -3.52 27.77
CA GLY A 53 -8.12 -2.72 28.03
C GLY A 53 -6.88 -3.60 27.93
N PHE A 54 -5.79 -3.04 27.42
CA PHE A 54 -4.51 -3.71 27.30
C PHE A 54 -3.38 -2.80 27.77
N TRP A 55 -2.34 -3.42 28.33
CA TRP A 55 -1.10 -2.74 28.71
C TRP A 55 0.05 -3.74 28.64
N LYS A 56 0.96 -3.54 27.70
CA LYS A 56 2.07 -4.45 27.40
C LYS A 56 3.39 -3.69 27.33
N TYR A 57 4.43 -4.37 27.78
CA TYR A 57 5.81 -3.94 27.68
C TYR A 57 6.56 -4.93 26.78
N GLY A 58 7.34 -4.40 25.84
CA GLY A 58 8.30 -5.14 25.06
C GLY A 58 9.72 -4.67 25.37
N TYR A 59 10.67 -5.59 25.44
CA TYR A 59 12.08 -5.32 25.68
C TYR A 59 12.90 -5.88 24.52
N ASP A 60 13.74 -5.05 23.89
CA ASP A 60 14.52 -5.38 22.70
C ASP A 60 13.70 -6.04 21.57
N GLY A 61 12.48 -5.50 21.36
CA GLY A 61 11.55 -5.97 20.32
C GLY A 61 10.84 -7.28 20.63
N ARG A 62 10.95 -7.81 21.86
CA ARG A 62 10.28 -9.04 22.31
C ARG A 62 9.28 -8.74 23.42
N ASP A 63 8.25 -9.57 23.53
CA ASP A 63 7.29 -9.46 24.63
C ASP A 63 8.01 -9.63 25.98
N TYR A 64 7.68 -8.78 26.96
CA TYR A 64 8.33 -8.75 28.26
C TYR A 64 7.32 -8.89 29.41
N LEU A 65 6.39 -7.93 29.55
CA LEU A 65 5.33 -7.96 30.57
C LEU A 65 3.97 -7.59 29.98
N GLU A 66 2.92 -8.29 30.39
CA GLU A 66 1.53 -7.99 30.04
C GLU A 66 0.68 -7.84 31.30
N PHE A 67 0.00 -6.70 31.45
CA PHE A 67 -0.90 -6.47 32.58
C PHE A 67 -2.17 -7.28 32.43
N CYS A 68 -2.63 -7.89 33.53
CA CYS A 68 -3.87 -8.64 33.59
C CYS A 68 -4.87 -7.91 34.53
N PRO A 69 -5.76 -7.04 34.00
CA PRO A 69 -6.64 -6.20 34.82
C PRO A 69 -7.63 -6.99 35.69
N LYS A 70 -7.99 -8.21 35.28
CA LYS A 70 -8.93 -9.07 36.02
C LYS A 70 -8.34 -9.58 37.33
N THR A 71 -7.06 -9.92 37.32
CA THR A 71 -6.31 -10.52 38.43
C THR A 71 -5.43 -9.52 39.17
N LEU A 72 -5.30 -8.28 38.65
CA LEU A 72 -4.46 -7.23 39.22
C LEU A 72 -2.99 -7.67 39.37
N ASP A 73 -2.48 -8.35 38.35
CA ASP A 73 -1.14 -8.90 38.28
C ASP A 73 -0.57 -8.76 36.86
N TRP A 74 0.65 -9.26 36.66
CA TRP A 74 1.39 -9.21 35.41
C TRP A 74 1.79 -10.61 34.97
N ARG A 75 1.72 -10.83 33.66
CA ARG A 75 2.27 -12.01 33.00
C ARG A 75 3.68 -11.67 32.50
N ALA A 76 4.67 -12.39 33.02
CA ALA A 76 6.05 -12.35 32.52
C ALA A 76 6.16 -13.27 31.29
N ALA A 77 6.64 -12.73 30.17
CA ALA A 77 6.82 -13.48 28.94
C ALA A 77 8.15 -14.28 28.93
N GLU A 78 9.15 -13.85 29.71
CA GLU A 78 10.45 -14.50 29.81
C GLU A 78 11.01 -14.48 31.24
N PRO A 79 12.00 -15.34 31.57
CA PRO A 79 12.64 -15.35 32.89
C PRO A 79 13.16 -13.99 33.36
N GLY A 80 13.75 -13.20 32.45
CA GLY A 80 14.27 -11.86 32.75
C GLY A 80 13.22 -10.84 33.20
N ALA A 81 11.93 -11.11 32.96
CA ALA A 81 10.81 -10.25 33.37
C ALA A 81 10.29 -10.54 34.79
N TRP A 82 10.68 -11.66 35.41
CA TRP A 82 10.12 -12.08 36.70
C TRP A 82 10.49 -11.15 37.86
N ALA A 83 11.72 -10.63 37.88
CA ALA A 83 12.15 -9.70 38.92
C ALA A 83 11.25 -8.45 38.95
N THR A 84 11.04 -7.85 37.78
CA THR A 84 10.17 -6.70 37.58
C THR A 84 8.71 -7.01 37.94
N LYS A 85 8.22 -8.20 37.54
CA LYS A 85 6.87 -8.67 37.92
C LYS A 85 6.69 -8.67 39.43
N VAL A 86 7.60 -9.31 40.17
CA VAL A 86 7.51 -9.44 41.64
C VAL A 86 7.53 -8.06 42.31
N GLU A 87 8.44 -7.18 41.87
CA GLU A 87 8.50 -5.80 42.37
C GLU A 87 7.17 -5.04 42.13
N TRP A 88 6.58 -5.17 40.95
CA TRP A 88 5.35 -4.46 40.62
C TRP A 88 4.10 -5.03 41.30
N GLU A 89 4.17 -6.29 41.73
CA GLU A 89 3.09 -6.99 42.42
C GLU A 89 3.16 -6.91 43.95
N GLU A 90 4.30 -6.47 44.50
CA GLU A 90 4.51 -6.26 45.94
C GLU A 90 3.42 -5.35 46.53
N HIS A 91 3.07 -4.28 45.80
CA HIS A 91 2.01 -3.37 46.18
C HIS A 91 0.95 -3.24 45.08
N LYS A 92 -0.28 -3.63 45.41
CA LYS A 92 -1.41 -3.58 44.47
C LYS A 92 -1.87 -2.16 44.08
N VAL A 93 -1.25 -1.10 44.63
CA VAL A 93 -1.58 0.29 44.29
C VAL A 93 -1.39 0.54 42.79
N ARG A 94 -0.23 0.16 42.23
CA ARG A 94 0.05 0.30 40.79
C ARG A 94 -0.98 -0.44 39.94
N ALA A 95 -1.26 -1.71 40.27
CA ALA A 95 -2.24 -2.50 39.54
C ALA A 95 -3.65 -1.88 39.57
N ARG A 96 -4.08 -1.34 40.71
CA ARG A 96 -5.39 -0.66 40.84
C ARG A 96 -5.46 0.62 40.02
N GLN A 97 -4.39 1.42 40.01
CA GLN A 97 -4.30 2.64 39.19
C GLN A 97 -4.35 2.31 37.70
N ASN A 98 -3.56 1.31 37.27
CA ASN A 98 -3.56 0.87 35.87
C ASN A 98 -4.94 0.36 35.43
N LYS A 99 -5.61 -0.41 36.28
CA LYS A 99 -6.98 -0.88 36.04
C LYS A 99 -7.95 0.30 35.92
N ALA A 100 -7.92 1.25 36.85
CA ALA A 100 -8.80 2.42 36.84
C ALA A 100 -8.63 3.24 35.55
N TYR A 101 -7.40 3.43 35.08
CA TYR A 101 -7.13 4.09 33.81
C TYR A 101 -7.75 3.33 32.63
N LEU A 102 -7.52 2.01 32.55
CA LEU A 102 -7.99 1.19 31.42
C LEU A 102 -9.52 1.05 31.37
N GLU A 103 -10.19 0.98 32.51
CA GLU A 103 -11.64 0.74 32.59
C GLU A 103 -12.47 2.02 32.63
N ARG A 104 -11.90 3.14 33.07
CA ARG A 104 -12.63 4.42 33.18
C ARG A 104 -12.03 5.51 32.29
N ASP A 105 -10.80 5.92 32.58
CA ASP A 105 -10.23 7.14 32.00
C ASP A 105 -10.01 7.00 30.47
N CYS A 106 -9.48 5.85 30.03
CA CYS A 106 -9.24 5.60 28.61
C CYS A 106 -10.54 5.55 27.79
N PRO A 107 -11.58 4.77 28.16
CA PRO A 107 -12.85 4.79 27.44
C PRO A 107 -13.54 6.16 27.40
N GLU A 108 -13.47 6.93 28.50
CA GLU A 108 -14.01 8.29 28.55
C GLU A 108 -13.29 9.22 27.57
N GLN A 109 -11.96 9.21 27.56
CA GLN A 109 -11.15 9.98 26.62
C GLN A 109 -11.41 9.56 25.17
N LEU A 110 -11.49 8.26 24.89
CA LEU A 110 -11.76 7.76 23.55
C LEU A 110 -13.12 8.26 23.03
N LYS A 111 -14.17 8.21 23.85
CA LYS A 111 -15.50 8.74 23.49
C LYS A 111 -15.45 10.22 23.17
N GLN A 112 -14.74 11.01 23.98
CA GLN A 112 -14.56 12.45 23.72
C GLN A 112 -13.84 12.70 22.39
N PHE A 113 -12.76 11.98 22.09
CA PHE A 113 -12.04 12.11 20.82
C PHE A 113 -12.89 11.70 19.62
N LEU A 114 -13.70 10.65 19.75
CA LEU A 114 -14.61 10.20 18.69
C LEU A 114 -15.71 11.23 18.39
N GLU A 115 -16.23 11.92 19.41
CA GLU A 115 -17.20 13.00 19.20
C GLU A 115 -16.56 14.22 18.54
N LEU A 116 -15.35 14.62 18.98
CA LEU A 116 -14.60 15.70 18.35
C LEU A 116 -14.23 15.38 16.89
N GLY A 117 -13.91 14.12 16.60
CA GLY A 117 -13.49 13.64 15.28
C GLY A 117 -14.62 13.16 14.38
N ARG A 118 -15.89 13.29 14.77
CA ARG A 118 -17.05 12.68 14.11
C ARG A 118 -17.16 12.95 12.60
N GLY A 119 -16.70 14.13 12.14
CA GLY A 119 -16.69 14.49 10.71
C GLY A 119 -15.49 13.96 9.92
N LEU A 120 -14.32 13.83 10.55
CA LEU A 120 -13.06 13.46 9.87
C LEU A 120 -12.77 11.95 9.98
N LEU A 121 -12.92 11.36 11.16
CA LEU A 121 -12.59 9.95 11.41
C LEU A 121 -13.59 8.97 10.76
N ARG A 122 -14.80 9.44 10.44
CA ARG A 122 -15.87 8.60 9.90
C ARG A 122 -16.05 8.69 8.40
N GLN A 123 -15.38 9.62 7.71
CA GLN A 123 -15.56 9.77 6.27
C GLN A 123 -14.61 8.83 5.53
N PRO A 124 -15.10 7.75 4.89
CA PRO A 124 -14.25 6.90 4.08
C PRO A 124 -13.88 7.64 2.79
N VAL A 125 -12.64 7.48 2.36
CA VAL A 125 -12.15 7.99 1.07
C VAL A 125 -12.04 6.80 0.13
N PRO A 126 -12.79 6.75 -1.00
CA PRO A 126 -12.72 5.64 -1.94
C PRO A 126 -11.35 5.54 -2.61
N PRO A 127 -10.88 4.33 -2.94
CA PRO A 127 -9.63 4.13 -3.65
C PRO A 127 -9.70 4.61 -5.10
N LEU A 128 -8.63 5.24 -5.56
CA LEU A 128 -8.34 5.36 -6.99
C LEU A 128 -7.69 4.06 -7.47
N VAL A 129 -8.43 3.28 -8.25
CA VAL A 129 -7.96 1.98 -8.75
C VAL A 129 -7.37 2.11 -10.14
N LYS A 130 -6.19 1.54 -10.36
CA LYS A 130 -5.49 1.48 -11.64
C LYS A 130 -5.00 0.07 -11.93
N VAL A 131 -5.16 -0.39 -13.16
CA VAL A 131 -4.59 -1.65 -13.63
C VAL A 131 -3.52 -1.36 -14.68
N THR A 132 -2.27 -1.75 -14.40
CA THR A 132 -1.13 -1.56 -15.30
C THR A 132 -0.58 -2.89 -15.77
N HIS A 133 -0.01 -2.86 -16.97
CA HIS A 133 0.66 -4.01 -17.57
C HIS A 133 2.18 -3.85 -17.46
N HIS A 134 2.86 -4.88 -16.96
CA HIS A 134 4.31 -4.92 -16.82
C HIS A 134 4.89 -6.05 -17.67
N TRP A 135 5.72 -5.68 -18.64
CA TRP A 135 6.50 -6.60 -19.47
C TRP A 135 7.86 -6.85 -18.80
N ALA A 136 8.20 -8.11 -18.52
CA ALA A 136 9.53 -8.51 -18.07
C ALA A 136 10.06 -9.65 -18.95
N SER A 137 11.38 -9.84 -18.98
CA SER A 137 12.02 -10.95 -19.71
C SER A 137 11.54 -12.33 -19.24
N ALA A 138 11.10 -12.43 -17.99
CA ALA A 138 10.57 -13.65 -17.37
C ALA A 138 9.05 -13.86 -17.57
N GLY A 139 8.33 -12.91 -18.18
CA GLY A 139 6.89 -13.04 -18.43
C GLY A 139 6.12 -11.71 -18.41
N SER A 140 4.83 -11.80 -18.71
CA SER A 140 3.88 -10.70 -18.59
C SER A 140 3.20 -10.73 -17.22
N SER A 141 2.96 -9.56 -16.62
CA SER A 141 2.21 -9.44 -15.38
C SER A 141 1.28 -8.25 -15.37
N LEU A 142 0.11 -8.42 -14.76
CA LEU A 142 -0.84 -7.36 -14.48
C LEU A 142 -0.69 -6.92 -13.02
N ARG A 143 -0.72 -5.60 -12.79
CA ARG A 143 -0.67 -5.01 -11.46
C ARG A 143 -1.91 -4.16 -11.26
N CYS A 144 -2.65 -4.44 -10.19
CA CYS A 144 -3.76 -3.63 -9.75
C CYS A 144 -3.35 -2.84 -8.51
N GLN A 145 -3.51 -1.52 -8.56
CA GLN A 145 -3.14 -0.58 -7.51
C GLN A 145 -4.39 0.14 -7.02
N ALA A 146 -4.60 0.17 -5.70
CA ALA A 146 -5.58 1.01 -5.03
C ALA A 146 -4.83 2.12 -4.30
N LEU A 147 -5.12 3.38 -4.63
CA LEU A 147 -4.36 4.53 -4.16
C LEU A 147 -5.24 5.47 -3.31
N ASN A 148 -4.60 6.11 -2.33
CA ASN A 148 -5.13 7.22 -1.53
C ASN A 148 -6.50 6.95 -0.89
N PHE A 149 -6.68 5.74 -0.33
CA PHE A 149 -7.93 5.33 0.31
C PHE A 149 -7.86 5.39 1.84
N PHE A 150 -9.02 5.45 2.48
CA PHE A 150 -9.17 5.40 3.93
C PHE A 150 -10.56 4.82 4.27
N PRO A 151 -10.71 3.88 5.23
CA PRO A 151 -9.72 3.36 6.17
C PRO A 151 -8.76 2.30 5.57
N ARG A 152 -7.81 1.81 6.37
CA ARG A 152 -6.80 0.82 5.93
C ARG A 152 -7.38 -0.48 5.35
N ASN A 153 -8.56 -0.90 5.83
CA ASN A 153 -9.13 -2.18 5.46
C ASN A 153 -9.68 -2.15 4.02
N ILE A 154 -9.14 -3.00 3.15
CA ILE A 154 -9.49 -3.11 1.73
C ILE A 154 -9.40 -4.58 1.31
N THR A 155 -10.26 -4.99 0.38
CA THR A 155 -10.18 -6.31 -0.26
C THR A 155 -9.91 -6.12 -1.74
N MET A 156 -8.84 -6.74 -2.24
CA MET A 156 -8.43 -6.68 -3.65
C MET A 156 -8.25 -8.11 -4.16
N ARG A 157 -8.93 -8.47 -5.26
CA ARG A 157 -8.84 -9.80 -5.87
C ARG A 157 -8.84 -9.71 -7.39
N TRP A 158 -8.22 -10.70 -8.04
CA TRP A 158 -8.35 -10.87 -9.48
C TRP A 158 -9.51 -11.80 -9.82
N LEU A 159 -10.23 -11.43 -10.87
CA LEU A 159 -11.24 -12.22 -11.53
C LEU A 159 -10.67 -12.68 -12.87
N LYS A 160 -10.91 -13.94 -13.22
CA LYS A 160 -10.67 -14.48 -14.57
C LYS A 160 -12.02 -14.85 -15.17
N ASP A 161 -12.36 -14.26 -16.31
CA ASP A 161 -13.67 -14.47 -16.96
C ASP A 161 -14.85 -14.27 -15.97
N ASN A 162 -14.77 -13.23 -15.13
CA ASN A 162 -15.69 -12.90 -14.03
C ASN A 162 -15.77 -13.91 -12.87
N GLN A 163 -14.89 -14.91 -12.82
CA GLN A 163 -14.79 -15.84 -11.69
C GLN A 163 -13.61 -15.48 -10.78
N PRO A 164 -13.78 -15.48 -9.44
CA PRO A 164 -12.70 -15.19 -8.53
C PRO A 164 -11.61 -16.26 -8.59
N LEU A 165 -10.36 -15.83 -8.63
CA LEU A 165 -9.22 -16.72 -8.50
C LEU A 165 -8.98 -17.08 -7.02
N ASP A 166 -8.46 -18.29 -6.76
CA ASP A 166 -8.28 -18.79 -5.41
C ASP A 166 -7.31 -17.93 -4.58
N ALA A 167 -7.66 -17.71 -3.30
CA ALA A 167 -6.95 -16.82 -2.38
C ALA A 167 -5.47 -17.18 -2.16
N LYS A 168 -5.03 -18.41 -2.49
CA LYS A 168 -3.61 -18.81 -2.41
C LYS A 168 -2.72 -18.13 -3.44
N GLU A 169 -3.30 -17.57 -4.50
CA GLU A 169 -2.55 -16.88 -5.56
C GLU A 169 -2.54 -15.35 -5.36
N ILE A 170 -3.48 -14.78 -4.59
CA ILE A 170 -3.80 -13.34 -4.63
C ILE A 170 -4.28 -12.82 -3.26
N ASN A 171 -3.36 -12.64 -2.33
CA ASN A 171 -3.54 -11.65 -1.26
C ASN A 171 -2.82 -10.34 -1.67
N PRO A 172 -3.34 -9.15 -1.33
CA PRO A 172 -2.57 -7.91 -1.43
C PRO A 172 -1.28 -8.07 -0.66
N LYS A 173 -0.14 -7.98 -1.36
CA LYS A 173 1.18 -8.28 -0.77
C LYS A 173 1.49 -7.33 0.38
N ASP A 174 1.12 -6.05 0.26
CA ASP A 174 1.32 -5.04 1.30
C ASP A 174 0.29 -3.90 1.15
N VAL A 175 -0.32 -3.50 2.26
CA VAL A 175 -1.05 -2.21 2.38
C VAL A 175 -0.15 -1.24 3.12
N LEU A 176 0.32 -0.21 2.41
CA LEU A 176 1.29 0.76 2.89
C LEU A 176 0.60 2.07 3.28
N PRO A 177 1.03 2.72 4.36
CA PRO A 177 0.55 4.05 4.73
C PRO A 177 1.20 5.13 3.84
N ASN A 178 0.44 6.19 3.56
CA ASN A 178 0.93 7.44 2.98
C ASN A 178 1.19 8.48 4.09
N GLY A 179 1.99 9.50 3.78
CA GLY A 179 2.32 10.57 4.74
C GLY A 179 1.16 11.51 5.09
N ASP A 180 0.05 11.44 4.35
CA ASP A 180 -1.17 12.26 4.55
C ASP A 180 -2.25 11.53 5.36
N GLY A 181 -1.97 10.31 5.86
CA GLY A 181 -2.92 9.49 6.61
C GLY A 181 -3.81 8.58 5.75
N THR A 182 -3.66 8.59 4.42
CA THR A 182 -4.31 7.62 3.52
C THR A 182 -3.46 6.35 3.35
N TYR A 183 -3.97 5.37 2.62
CA TYR A 183 -3.30 4.10 2.35
C TYR A 183 -3.20 3.83 0.85
N GLN A 184 -2.26 2.97 0.49
CA GLN A 184 -2.12 2.39 -0.84
C GLN A 184 -1.92 0.88 -0.73
N GLY A 185 -2.40 0.12 -1.71
CA GLY A 185 -2.30 -1.34 -1.75
C GLY A 185 -2.18 -1.83 -3.18
N GLN A 186 -1.54 -2.99 -3.35
CA GLN A 186 -1.40 -3.59 -4.69
C GLN A 186 -1.43 -5.12 -4.69
N VAL A 187 -1.96 -5.67 -5.78
CA VAL A 187 -1.91 -7.10 -6.13
C VAL A 187 -1.30 -7.24 -7.53
N THR A 188 -0.47 -8.27 -7.72
CA THR A 188 0.16 -8.57 -9.01
C THR A 188 -0.17 -10.00 -9.41
N LEU A 189 -0.49 -10.21 -10.68
CA LEU A 189 -0.81 -11.51 -11.27
C LEU A 189 0.08 -11.74 -12.48
N ALA A 190 0.78 -12.88 -12.51
CA ALA A 190 1.48 -13.31 -13.71
C ALA A 190 0.47 -13.82 -14.74
N VAL A 191 0.59 -13.39 -15.99
CA VAL A 191 -0.34 -13.76 -17.07
C VAL A 191 0.44 -14.23 -18.30
N ALA A 192 -0.14 -15.19 -19.02
CA ALA A 192 0.38 -15.58 -20.32
C ALA A 192 0.07 -14.46 -21.34
N PRO A 193 1.01 -14.11 -22.23
CA PRO A 193 0.78 -13.10 -23.26
C PRO A 193 -0.48 -13.38 -24.08
N GLY A 194 -1.30 -12.37 -24.31
CA GLY A 194 -2.54 -12.45 -25.10
C GLY A 194 -3.79 -12.82 -24.29
N ASN A 195 -3.66 -13.15 -23.00
CA ASN A 195 -4.80 -13.45 -22.12
C ASN A 195 -5.14 -12.29 -21.16
N GLU A 196 -4.51 -11.13 -21.29
CA GLU A 196 -4.61 -10.01 -20.35
C GLU A 196 -6.04 -9.50 -20.17
N THR A 197 -6.81 -9.45 -21.26
CA THR A 197 -8.19 -8.95 -21.30
C THR A 197 -9.19 -9.84 -20.58
N ARG A 198 -8.82 -11.09 -20.28
CA ARG A 198 -9.65 -12.04 -19.52
C ARG A 198 -9.61 -11.79 -18.02
N PHE A 199 -8.68 -10.94 -17.55
CA PHE A 199 -8.50 -10.65 -16.15
C PHE A 199 -9.02 -9.26 -15.80
N ALA A 200 -9.71 -9.19 -14.66
CA ALA A 200 -10.17 -7.93 -14.08
C ALA A 200 -9.82 -7.88 -12.59
N CYS A 201 -9.50 -6.71 -12.08
CA CYS A 201 -9.27 -6.49 -10.66
C CYS A 201 -10.56 -6.01 -10.00
N GLN A 202 -11.03 -6.71 -8.97
CA GLN A 202 -12.16 -6.29 -8.16
C GLN A 202 -11.69 -5.78 -6.80
N VAL A 203 -12.19 -4.61 -6.42
CA VAL A 203 -11.84 -3.90 -5.18
C VAL A 203 -13.09 -3.62 -4.37
N GLU A 204 -13.07 -4.06 -3.11
CA GLU A 204 -14.10 -3.76 -2.11
C GLU A 204 -13.50 -2.89 -1.02
N HIS A 205 -14.20 -1.81 -0.67
CA HIS A 205 -13.75 -0.84 0.31
C HIS A 205 -14.96 -0.08 0.87
N PRO A 206 -15.00 0.28 2.18
CA PRO A 206 -16.15 0.97 2.78
C PRO A 206 -16.53 2.31 2.13
N GLY A 207 -15.59 2.96 1.44
CA GLY A 207 -15.84 4.17 0.65
C GLY A 207 -16.49 3.95 -0.71
N LEU A 208 -16.67 2.70 -1.15
CA LEU A 208 -17.35 2.35 -2.40
C LEU A 208 -18.76 1.84 -2.10
N VAL A 209 -19.75 2.30 -2.88
CA VAL A 209 -21.14 1.85 -2.75
C VAL A 209 -21.30 0.40 -3.23
N GLN A 210 -20.54 0.01 -4.25
CA GLN A 210 -20.50 -1.33 -4.81
C GLN A 210 -19.05 -1.70 -5.13
N PRO A 211 -18.71 -3.01 -5.21
CA PRO A 211 -17.38 -3.45 -5.62
C PRO A 211 -16.98 -2.83 -6.96
N LEU A 212 -15.80 -2.23 -7.01
CA LEU A 212 -15.27 -1.64 -8.25
C LEU A 212 -14.48 -2.69 -9.01
N THR A 213 -14.89 -2.99 -10.24
CA THR A 213 -14.18 -3.92 -11.13
C THR A 213 -13.50 -3.13 -12.24
N VAL A 214 -12.18 -3.25 -12.35
CA VAL A 214 -11.36 -2.56 -13.36
C VAL A 214 -10.59 -3.59 -14.17
N SER A 215 -10.79 -3.59 -15.49
CA SER A 215 -10.02 -4.42 -16.43
C SER A 215 -8.80 -3.66 -16.93
N TRP A 216 -7.80 -4.39 -17.41
CA TRP A 216 -6.72 -3.75 -18.16
C TRP A 216 -7.23 -3.31 -19.54
N GLU A 217 -7.03 -2.04 -19.88
CA GLU A 217 -7.27 -1.52 -21.22
C GLU A 217 -5.94 -1.15 -21.88
N PRO A 218 -5.67 -1.61 -23.12
CA PRO A 218 -4.55 -1.09 -23.89
C PRO A 218 -4.76 0.39 -24.13
N LEU A 219 -3.77 1.23 -23.79
CA LEU A 219 -3.80 2.64 -24.13
C LEU A 219 -4.03 2.78 -25.64
N PRO A 220 -5.04 3.55 -26.09
CA PRO A 220 -5.23 3.80 -27.51
C PRO A 220 -3.97 4.46 -28.06
N PRO A 221 -3.52 4.12 -29.28
CA PRO A 221 -2.37 4.77 -29.88
C PRO A 221 -2.60 6.28 -29.89
N SER A 222 -1.62 7.04 -29.39
CA SER A 222 -1.75 8.49 -29.30
C SER A 222 -2.04 9.08 -30.69
N ARG A 223 -2.84 10.16 -30.76
CA ARG A 223 -3.11 10.82 -32.06
C ARG A 223 -1.82 11.19 -32.79
N ALA A 224 -0.76 11.55 -32.07
CA ALA A 224 0.55 11.83 -32.64
C ALA A 224 1.19 10.58 -33.29
N MET A 225 1.03 9.40 -32.68
CA MET A 225 1.52 8.13 -33.22
C MET A 225 0.73 7.71 -34.47
N ILE A 226 -0.61 7.89 -34.45
CA ILE A 226 -1.46 7.63 -35.61
C ILE A 226 -1.11 8.57 -36.77
N ILE A 227 -0.96 9.88 -36.50
CA ILE A 227 -0.58 10.88 -37.49
C ILE A 227 0.80 10.54 -38.08
N GLY A 228 1.79 10.22 -37.23
CA GLY A 228 3.13 9.86 -37.68
C GLY A 228 3.18 8.61 -38.56
N ILE A 229 2.41 7.57 -38.22
CA ILE A 229 2.30 6.36 -39.05
C ILE A 229 1.63 6.70 -40.39
N SER A 230 0.52 7.45 -40.38
CA SER A 230 -0.21 7.81 -41.60
C SER A 230 0.64 8.67 -42.55
N SER A 231 1.36 9.66 -42.04
CA SER A 231 2.21 10.54 -42.86
C SER A 231 3.38 9.79 -43.48
N SER A 232 3.99 8.86 -42.72
CA SER A 232 5.09 8.03 -43.22
C SER A 232 4.65 7.14 -44.39
N VAL A 233 3.50 6.49 -44.25
CA VAL A 233 2.94 5.62 -45.30
C VAL A 233 2.63 6.43 -46.57
N THR A 234 2.01 7.61 -46.44
CA THR A 234 1.70 8.46 -47.60
C THR A 234 2.97 8.89 -48.34
N VAL A 235 4.02 9.31 -47.62
CA VAL A 235 5.30 9.71 -48.24
C VAL A 235 5.95 8.55 -48.97
N CYS A 236 5.96 7.36 -48.38
CA CYS A 236 6.48 6.15 -49.03
C CYS A 236 5.72 5.82 -50.32
N VAL A 237 4.39 5.84 -50.31
CA VAL A 237 3.57 5.55 -51.50
C VAL A 237 3.84 6.56 -52.61
N VAL A 238 3.89 7.85 -52.30
CA VAL A 238 4.19 8.90 -53.30
C VAL A 238 5.58 8.71 -53.90
N PHE A 239 6.57 8.36 -53.08
CA PHE A 239 7.94 8.09 -53.55
C PHE A 239 8.00 6.89 -54.50
N PHE A 240 7.35 5.77 -54.16
CA PHE A 240 7.32 4.59 -55.01
C PHE A 240 6.55 4.81 -56.31
N VAL A 241 5.42 5.51 -56.27
CA VAL A 241 4.65 5.88 -57.48
C VAL A 241 5.47 6.84 -58.35
N GLY A 242 6.17 7.80 -57.76
CA GLY A 242 7.07 8.71 -58.47
C GLY A 242 8.21 7.97 -59.17
N ILE A 243 8.88 7.03 -58.49
CA ILE A 243 9.91 6.18 -59.09
C ILE A 243 9.33 5.34 -60.23
N LEU A 244 8.19 4.69 -60.02
CA LEU A 244 7.54 3.88 -61.05
C LEU A 244 7.20 4.72 -62.29
N PHE A 245 6.68 5.93 -62.10
CA PHE A 245 6.39 6.86 -63.17
C PHE A 245 7.65 7.28 -63.94
N LEU A 246 8.76 7.54 -63.24
CA LEU A 246 10.04 7.86 -63.87
C LEU A 246 10.60 6.67 -64.68
N ILE A 247 10.48 5.45 -64.17
CA ILE A 247 10.90 4.23 -64.87
C ILE A 247 10.04 4.04 -66.14
N LEU A 248 8.72 4.22 -66.05
CA LEU A 248 7.81 4.10 -67.19
C LEU A 248 8.06 5.19 -68.24
N ARG A 249 8.35 6.43 -67.82
CA ARG A 249 8.76 7.50 -68.74
C ARG A 249 10.08 7.21 -69.44
N LYS A 250 11.09 6.71 -68.72
CA LYS A 250 12.36 6.32 -69.32
C LYS A 250 12.21 5.18 -70.32
N ARG A 251 11.34 4.20 -70.04
CA ARG A 251 11.01 3.13 -70.98
C ARG A 251 10.37 3.67 -72.26
N LYS A 252 9.36 4.54 -72.16
CA LYS A 252 8.71 5.16 -73.33
C LYS A 252 9.69 6.01 -74.17
N ALA A 253 10.56 6.78 -73.52
CA ALA A 253 11.58 7.57 -74.21
C ALA A 253 12.61 6.68 -74.95
N SER A 254 13.00 5.53 -74.37
CA SER A 254 13.88 4.58 -75.06
C SER A 254 13.19 3.88 -76.25
N GLU A 255 11.87 3.71 -76.18
CA GLU A 255 11.05 3.12 -77.25
C GLU A 255 10.91 4.10 -78.44
N GLU A 256 10.69 5.38 -78.15
CA GLU A 256 10.66 6.45 -79.19
C GLU A 256 12.04 6.69 -79.82
N THR A 257 13.12 6.65 -79.04
CA THR A 257 14.47 6.84 -79.61
C THR A 257 14.88 5.65 -80.47
N MET A 258 14.50 4.42 -80.12
CA MET A 258 14.77 3.22 -80.93
C MET A 258 13.90 3.14 -82.20
N GLY A 259 12.72 3.76 -82.21
CA GLY A 259 11.91 3.93 -83.44
C GLY A 259 12.53 4.91 -84.44
N ASP A 260 13.14 6.01 -83.96
CA ASP A 260 13.80 6.99 -84.82
C ASP A 260 15.10 6.48 -85.45
N TYR A 261 15.86 5.61 -84.77
CA TYR A 261 17.05 4.98 -85.36
C TYR A 261 16.71 3.99 -86.49
N ILE A 262 15.56 3.30 -86.43
CA ILE A 262 15.12 2.38 -87.49
C ILE A 262 14.59 3.14 -88.73
N LEU A 263 14.11 4.37 -88.55
CA LEU A 263 13.63 5.24 -89.65
C LEU A 263 14.74 6.04 -90.34
N ALA A 264 15.93 6.16 -89.73
CA ALA A 264 17.08 6.85 -90.32
C ALA A 264 17.95 5.98 -91.25
N GLU A 265 17.68 4.67 -91.35
CA GLU A 265 18.44 3.73 -92.20
C GLU A 265 17.73 3.36 -93.51
N CYS A 266 16.66 4.09 -93.85
CA CYS A 266 15.97 4.03 -95.15
C CYS A 266 15.87 5.44 -95.75
N GLY A 267 16.97 5.93 -96.30
CA GLY A 267 17.04 7.19 -97.06
C GLY A 267 18.21 7.17 -98.03
#